data_AF-A0A6L8TYC9-F1
#
_entry.id   AF-A0A6L8TYC9-F1
#
_cell.length_a   1.000
_cell.length_b   1.000
_cell.length_c   1.000
_cell.angle_alpha   90.00
_cell.angle_beta   90.00
_cell.angle_gamma   90.00
#
_symmetry.space_group_name_H-M   'P 1'
#
loop_
_entity.id
_entity.type
_entity.pdbx_description
1 polymer ?
#
loop_
_entity_poly.entity_id
_entity_poly.type
_entity_poly.pdbx_seq_one_letter_code
_entity_poly.pdbx_strand_id
1 'polypeptide(L)'
;MILSSCGSGGSGKRNSEEKDKLMESSYNVKLLTVDPGHFHAALVQKTMYPQVSPDVMVYAPEGPDLEQHLGRISSYNSRTDNPTNWNEIVYRGPDFFEKMLSEKAGNVVVLSGNNRKKASYISSSIEAGLNVLADKPMIIRPEDWPGLEADFGKAAEKGVLLYDIMTERFEITTILQKLLSQKPEVFGTLVPGTAGDPAVSKVSVHHFSKLVSGTPLQRPAWFFDVEQQGEGIVDVTTHLVDLIQWECFPEQILSPSDVKLATAKRWPTIITKEEFRGVTGMDEFPEYLGKDVKDGKLHVYSNGEMIYQLKGIWAKVSVTWDFMPPAGGGDTHYSVMRGSLCDLVIRQGAEEAYVPTLYVENIKGSTLQEFTGKLRAALDSLPYDSLVIENSGSKALKVNIPQKYRVSHEEHFGQVTERFLEYLEAGKLPDWEVPGMITKYYTTTSALKMAKQ
;
A
#
# COMPACT_ATOMS: atom_id res chain seq x y z
N MET A 1 17.64 -77.42 16.13
CA MET A 1 16.34 -77.09 15.50
C MET A 1 15.96 -75.71 16.02
N ILE A 2 16.25 -74.62 15.32
CA ILE A 2 15.39 -73.99 14.29
C ILE A 2 13.91 -74.06 14.67
N LEU A 3 13.31 -72.92 15.03
CA LEU A 3 12.25 -72.27 14.25
C LEU A 3 12.07 -70.80 14.70
N SER A 4 12.20 -69.90 13.72
CA SER A 4 11.86 -68.47 13.74
C SER A 4 10.35 -68.26 13.59
N SER A 5 9.82 -67.08 13.95
CA SER A 5 9.09 -66.18 13.02
C SER A 5 8.45 -64.94 13.71
N CYS A 6 8.97 -63.77 13.31
CA CYS A 6 8.39 -62.47 12.93
C CYS A 6 7.06 -61.92 13.50
N GLY A 7 7.10 -60.62 13.84
CA GLY A 7 5.95 -59.72 13.89
C GLY A 7 6.29 -58.31 14.41
N SER A 8 7.05 -57.52 13.65
CA SER A 8 7.29 -56.08 13.88
C SER A 8 6.54 -55.24 12.83
N GLY A 9 6.13 -54.03 13.24
CA GLY A 9 5.92 -52.90 12.33
C GLY A 9 4.47 -52.54 12.03
N GLY A 10 4.00 -51.40 12.55
CA GLY A 10 2.77 -50.78 12.06
C GLY A 10 2.01 -49.87 13.03
N SER A 11 2.65 -48.93 13.73
CA SER A 11 1.89 -47.94 14.52
C SER A 11 2.44 -46.51 14.50
N GLY A 12 3.61 -46.27 13.89
CA GLY A 12 4.23 -44.93 13.86
C GLY A 12 3.72 -43.99 12.76
N LYS A 13 3.25 -44.51 11.61
CA LYS A 13 2.86 -43.68 10.44
C LYS A 13 1.41 -43.19 10.46
N ARG A 14 0.48 -43.92 11.10
CA ARG A 14 -0.93 -43.53 11.15
C ARG A 14 -1.17 -42.30 12.03
N ASN A 15 -0.45 -42.17 13.14
CA ASN A 15 -0.58 -41.04 14.05
C ASN A 15 0.06 -39.74 13.54
N SER A 16 1.05 -39.80 12.65
CA SER A 16 1.62 -38.60 12.01
C SER A 16 0.71 -38.11 10.89
N GLU A 17 0.20 -39.01 10.03
CA GLU A 17 -0.72 -38.64 8.95
C GLU A 17 -2.08 -38.11 9.46
N GLU A 18 -2.60 -38.61 10.58
CA GLU A 18 -3.81 -38.04 11.21
C GLU A 18 -3.55 -36.70 11.91
N LYS A 19 -2.38 -36.50 12.52
CA LYS A 19 -1.99 -35.19 13.07
C LYS A 19 -1.76 -34.15 11.98
N ASP A 20 -1.09 -34.54 10.91
CA ASP A 20 -0.82 -33.68 9.75
C ASP A 20 -2.13 -33.33 9.03
N LYS A 21 -3.09 -34.28 8.92
CA LYS A 21 -4.44 -33.99 8.42
C LYS A 21 -5.29 -33.12 9.36
N LEU A 22 -5.14 -33.28 10.67
CA LEU A 22 -5.80 -32.42 11.67
C LEU A 22 -5.21 -31.00 11.66
N MET A 23 -3.89 -30.84 11.42
CA MET A 23 -3.23 -29.53 11.22
C MET A 23 -3.51 -28.92 9.84
N GLU A 24 -3.62 -29.71 8.77
CA GLU A 24 -4.11 -29.23 7.44
C GLU A 24 -5.56 -28.72 7.51
N SER A 25 -6.36 -29.24 8.46
CA SER A 25 -7.74 -28.82 8.70
C SER A 25 -7.89 -27.60 9.61
N SER A 26 -6.82 -27.07 10.20
CA SER A 26 -6.91 -25.95 11.17
C SER A 26 -6.75 -24.55 10.57
N TYR A 27 -6.19 -24.41 9.36
CA TYR A 27 -5.95 -23.11 8.75
C TYR A 27 -7.07 -22.75 7.77
N ASN A 28 -7.80 -21.68 8.07
CA ASN A 28 -8.89 -21.19 7.23
C ASN A 28 -8.39 -20.39 6.02
N VAL A 29 -7.12 -19.96 6.02
CA VAL A 29 -6.53 -19.16 4.95
C VAL A 29 -5.33 -19.89 4.35
N LYS A 30 -5.34 -20.02 3.01
CA LYS A 30 -4.28 -20.65 2.21
C LYS A 30 -3.90 -19.68 1.09
N LEU A 31 -2.68 -19.14 1.19
CA LEU A 31 -2.20 -18.09 0.28
C LEU A 31 -1.76 -18.68 -1.07
N LEU A 32 -2.09 -17.94 -2.12
CA LEU A 32 -1.68 -18.14 -3.50
C LEU A 32 -0.90 -16.88 -3.93
N THR A 33 0.43 -16.95 -3.95
CA THR A 33 1.26 -15.84 -4.43
C THR A 33 1.42 -15.95 -5.95
N VAL A 34 0.98 -14.93 -6.70
CA VAL A 34 0.93 -14.99 -8.17
C VAL A 34 1.80 -13.91 -8.79
N ASP A 35 2.71 -14.32 -9.69
CA ASP A 35 3.62 -13.44 -10.46
C ASP A 35 4.27 -12.34 -9.58
N PRO A 36 4.91 -12.69 -8.43
CA PRO A 36 5.43 -11.70 -7.51
C PRO A 36 6.60 -10.96 -8.15
N GLY A 37 6.44 -9.65 -8.31
CA GLY A 37 7.43 -8.77 -8.95
C GLY A 37 7.78 -7.54 -8.12
N HIS A 38 7.22 -7.42 -6.93
CA HIS A 38 7.48 -6.32 -6.03
C HIS A 38 7.61 -6.83 -4.59
N PHE A 39 8.43 -6.16 -3.77
CA PHE A 39 8.78 -6.66 -2.43
C PHE A 39 7.56 -6.77 -1.49
N HIS A 40 6.47 -6.04 -1.76
CA HIS A 40 5.24 -6.13 -0.98
C HIS A 40 4.59 -7.52 -1.03
N ALA A 41 4.79 -8.31 -2.11
CA ALA A 41 4.33 -9.70 -2.16
C ALA A 41 4.87 -10.53 -0.99
N ALA A 42 6.15 -10.32 -0.66
CA ALA A 42 6.78 -10.98 0.46
C ALA A 42 6.38 -10.36 1.81
N LEU A 43 6.07 -9.06 1.87
CA LEU A 43 5.71 -8.40 3.14
C LEU A 43 4.40 -8.90 3.74
N VAL A 44 3.47 -9.40 2.93
CA VAL A 44 2.27 -10.14 3.40
C VAL A 44 2.68 -11.35 4.24
N GLN A 45 3.88 -11.88 4.06
CA GLN A 45 4.45 -13.02 4.78
C GLN A 45 5.58 -12.59 5.75
N LYS A 46 5.69 -11.30 6.12
CA LYS A 46 6.75 -10.82 7.03
C LYS A 46 6.65 -11.42 8.44
N THR A 47 5.44 -11.78 8.89
CA THR A 47 5.16 -12.42 10.17
C THR A 47 4.21 -13.60 9.98
N MET A 48 4.18 -14.54 10.93
CA MET A 48 3.22 -15.66 10.90
C MET A 48 1.85 -15.21 11.45
N TYR A 49 0.78 -15.71 10.84
CA TYR A 49 -0.59 -15.48 11.32
C TYR A 49 -1.21 -16.81 11.74
N PRO A 50 -1.85 -16.90 12.93
CA PRO A 50 -2.41 -18.17 13.42
C PRO A 50 -3.43 -18.82 12.47
N GLN A 51 -4.14 -18.03 11.67
CA GLN A 51 -5.17 -18.48 10.73
C GLN A 51 -4.67 -18.83 9.33
N VAL A 52 -3.40 -18.53 9.02
CA VAL A 52 -2.80 -18.73 7.69
C VAL A 52 -1.91 -19.96 7.69
N SER A 53 -2.15 -20.86 6.72
CA SER A 53 -1.35 -22.05 6.49
C SER A 53 0.10 -21.69 6.22
N PRO A 54 1.10 -22.33 6.87
CA PRO A 54 2.51 -22.11 6.57
C PRO A 54 2.88 -22.57 5.14
N ASP A 55 2.13 -23.49 4.55
CA ASP A 55 2.29 -23.87 3.14
C ASP A 55 1.65 -22.81 2.24
N VAL A 56 2.49 -22.19 1.39
CA VAL A 56 2.09 -21.14 0.45
C VAL A 56 2.41 -21.58 -0.96
N MET A 57 1.40 -21.57 -1.84
CA MET A 57 1.59 -21.91 -3.24
C MET A 57 2.02 -20.67 -4.02
N VAL A 58 3.10 -20.79 -4.78
CA VAL A 58 3.66 -19.71 -5.59
C VAL A 58 3.55 -20.09 -7.06
N TYR A 59 2.88 -19.26 -7.86
CA TYR A 59 2.71 -19.46 -9.29
C TYR A 59 3.32 -18.29 -10.04
N ALA A 60 4.38 -18.53 -10.80
CA ALA A 60 5.07 -17.46 -11.50
C ALA A 60 5.80 -17.98 -12.76
N PRO A 61 6.07 -17.09 -13.73
CA PRO A 61 7.06 -17.39 -14.75
C PRO A 61 8.45 -17.51 -14.12
N GLU A 62 9.35 -18.23 -14.77
CA GLU A 62 10.77 -18.20 -14.38
C GLU A 62 11.35 -16.79 -14.57
N GLY A 63 12.14 -16.32 -13.61
CA GLY A 63 12.80 -15.03 -13.71
C GLY A 63 13.33 -14.47 -12.40
N PRO A 64 14.05 -13.34 -12.47
CA PRO A 64 14.65 -12.70 -11.30
C PRO A 64 13.62 -12.20 -10.28
N ASP A 65 12.40 -11.91 -10.71
CA ASP A 65 11.32 -11.44 -9.84
C ASP A 65 10.92 -12.53 -8.83
N LEU A 66 10.71 -13.76 -9.30
CA LEU A 66 10.43 -14.92 -8.46
C LEU A 66 11.60 -15.22 -7.49
N GLU A 67 12.84 -15.23 -7.98
CA GLU A 67 14.01 -15.49 -7.12
C GLU A 67 14.15 -14.46 -6.00
N GLN A 68 13.91 -13.20 -6.32
CA GLN A 68 13.94 -12.12 -5.32
C GLN A 68 12.81 -12.26 -4.29
N HIS A 69 11.62 -12.73 -4.69
CA HIS A 69 10.52 -13.05 -3.76
C HIS A 69 10.92 -14.18 -2.81
N LEU A 70 11.35 -15.32 -3.35
CA LEU A 70 11.76 -16.50 -2.56
C LEU A 70 12.94 -16.19 -1.64
N GLY A 71 13.91 -15.40 -2.10
CA GLY A 71 15.04 -14.93 -1.28
C GLY A 71 14.59 -14.10 -0.08
N ARG A 72 13.57 -13.24 -0.23
CA ARG A 72 12.99 -12.46 0.88
C ARG A 72 12.28 -13.37 1.88
N ILE A 73 11.45 -14.30 1.42
CA ILE A 73 10.79 -15.28 2.31
C ILE A 73 11.82 -16.12 3.08
N SER A 74 12.85 -16.60 2.39
CA SER A 74 13.96 -17.32 3.04
C SER A 74 14.63 -16.47 4.11
N SER A 75 14.84 -15.17 3.86
CA SER A 75 15.44 -14.26 4.84
C SER A 75 14.56 -14.05 6.08
N TYR A 76 13.23 -14.09 5.93
CA TYR A 76 12.30 -14.02 7.04
C TYR A 76 12.29 -15.31 7.85
N ASN A 77 12.40 -16.47 7.17
CA ASN A 77 12.49 -17.76 7.84
C ASN A 77 13.80 -17.93 8.63
N SER A 78 14.90 -17.34 8.16
CA SER A 78 16.23 -17.50 8.77
C SER A 78 16.66 -16.37 9.71
N ARG A 79 15.83 -15.34 9.93
CA ARG A 79 16.21 -14.21 10.80
C ARG A 79 16.28 -14.63 12.27
N THR A 80 17.08 -13.91 13.05
CA THR A 80 17.25 -14.20 14.48
C THR A 80 16.02 -13.85 15.30
N ASP A 81 15.41 -12.69 15.02
CA ASP A 81 14.30 -12.16 15.81
C ASP A 81 12.96 -12.54 15.19
N ASN A 82 12.17 -13.34 15.92
CA ASN A 82 10.85 -13.82 15.49
C ASN A 82 10.86 -14.44 14.08
N PRO A 83 11.63 -15.51 13.81
CA PRO A 83 11.66 -16.14 12.49
C PRO A 83 10.28 -16.62 12.05
N THR A 84 10.00 -16.51 10.76
CA THR A 84 8.84 -17.18 10.14
C THR A 84 9.17 -18.63 9.81
N ASN A 85 8.18 -19.41 9.37
CA ASN A 85 8.42 -20.80 8.94
C ASN A 85 7.56 -21.15 7.72
N TRP A 86 7.53 -20.25 6.74
CA TRP A 86 6.79 -20.42 5.49
C TRP A 86 7.42 -21.50 4.61
N ASN A 87 6.59 -22.35 4.03
CA ASN A 87 6.98 -23.37 3.07
C ASN A 87 6.45 -22.97 1.69
N GLU A 88 7.31 -22.37 0.87
CA GLU A 88 6.95 -21.92 -0.48
C GLU A 88 6.96 -23.11 -1.44
N ILE A 89 5.78 -23.53 -1.90
CA ILE A 89 5.57 -24.59 -2.88
C ILE A 89 5.42 -23.94 -4.26
N VAL A 90 6.46 -24.07 -5.08
CA VAL A 90 6.61 -23.22 -6.29
C VAL A 90 6.28 -23.98 -7.57
N TYR A 91 5.35 -23.43 -8.35
CA TYR A 91 5.15 -23.75 -9.76
C TYR A 91 5.82 -22.69 -10.64
N ARG A 92 6.68 -23.17 -11.55
CA ARG A 92 7.43 -22.36 -12.51
C ARG A 92 7.01 -22.77 -13.91
N GLY A 93 6.36 -21.87 -14.65
CA GLY A 93 5.92 -22.18 -16.00
C GLY A 93 5.30 -20.99 -16.71
N PRO A 94 5.27 -20.98 -18.04
CA PRO A 94 4.60 -19.94 -18.82
C PRO A 94 3.07 -19.95 -18.64
N ASP A 95 2.51 -21.09 -18.23
CA ASP A 95 1.09 -21.35 -17.95
C ASP A 95 0.75 -21.24 -16.44
N PHE A 96 1.59 -20.55 -15.66
CA PHE A 96 1.47 -20.48 -14.20
C PHE A 96 0.09 -20.01 -13.72
N PHE A 97 -0.54 -19.08 -14.45
CA PHE A 97 -1.79 -18.50 -14.03
C PHE A 97 -2.97 -19.45 -14.30
N GLU A 98 -3.00 -20.08 -15.48
CA GLU A 98 -3.94 -21.14 -15.82
C GLU A 98 -3.80 -22.33 -14.85
N LYS A 99 -2.56 -22.67 -14.49
CA LYS A 99 -2.25 -23.70 -13.50
C LYS A 99 -2.83 -23.35 -12.13
N MET A 100 -2.60 -22.13 -11.64
CA MET A 100 -3.16 -21.64 -10.37
C MET A 100 -4.69 -21.77 -10.32
N LEU A 101 -5.37 -21.30 -11.37
CA LEU A 101 -6.83 -21.32 -11.45
C LEU A 101 -7.40 -22.74 -11.51
N SER A 102 -6.69 -23.66 -12.16
CA SER A 102 -7.13 -25.05 -12.32
C SER A 102 -6.88 -25.90 -11.07
N GLU A 103 -5.76 -25.69 -10.37
CA GLU A 103 -5.40 -26.47 -9.17
C GLU A 103 -6.21 -26.10 -7.95
N LYS A 104 -6.60 -24.82 -7.82
CA LYS A 104 -7.38 -24.30 -6.68
C LYS A 104 -6.77 -24.68 -5.33
N ALA A 105 -5.45 -24.58 -5.23
CA ALA A 105 -4.68 -25.03 -4.07
C ALA A 105 -4.78 -24.10 -2.84
N GLY A 106 -5.62 -23.07 -2.89
CA GLY A 106 -5.78 -22.07 -1.84
C GLY A 106 -7.01 -21.20 -2.08
N ASN A 107 -7.21 -20.19 -1.23
CA ASN A 107 -8.43 -19.38 -1.22
C ASN A 107 -8.20 -17.86 -1.16
N VAL A 108 -6.94 -17.42 -1.05
CA VAL A 108 -6.56 -16.00 -1.06
C VAL A 108 -5.41 -15.80 -2.04
N VAL A 109 -5.64 -15.01 -3.08
CA VAL A 109 -4.61 -14.59 -4.05
C VAL A 109 -3.93 -13.32 -3.57
N VAL A 110 -2.61 -13.32 -3.52
CA VAL A 110 -1.76 -12.16 -3.21
C VAL A 110 -1.13 -11.64 -4.49
N LEU A 111 -1.39 -10.36 -4.82
CA LEU A 111 -0.95 -9.74 -6.07
C LEU A 111 -0.09 -8.48 -5.83
N SER A 112 1.23 -8.60 -5.96
CA SER A 112 2.14 -7.45 -5.97
C SER A 112 3.30 -7.66 -6.95
N GLY A 113 3.34 -6.85 -8.01
CA GLY A 113 4.23 -7.05 -9.15
C GLY A 113 3.84 -6.16 -10.33
N ASN A 114 3.87 -6.71 -11.54
CA ASN A 114 3.60 -5.98 -12.77
C ASN A 114 2.14 -5.50 -12.86
N ASN A 115 1.91 -4.20 -12.73
CA ASN A 115 0.57 -3.62 -12.59
C ASN A 115 -0.28 -3.72 -13.87
N ARG A 116 0.33 -3.84 -15.06
CA ARG A 116 -0.40 -4.07 -16.32
C ARG A 116 -1.22 -5.35 -16.31
N LYS A 117 -0.71 -6.41 -15.67
CA LYS A 117 -1.37 -7.72 -15.64
C LYS A 117 -2.36 -7.85 -14.48
N LYS A 118 -2.23 -6.99 -13.48
CA LYS A 118 -2.94 -7.11 -12.20
C LYS A 118 -4.46 -7.09 -12.35
N ALA A 119 -4.99 -6.19 -13.18
CA ALA A 119 -6.42 -6.11 -13.46
C ALA A 119 -6.98 -7.45 -13.95
N SER A 120 -6.36 -8.07 -14.98
CA SER A 120 -6.81 -9.37 -15.49
C SER A 120 -6.63 -10.52 -14.48
N TYR A 121 -5.61 -10.44 -13.62
CA TYR A 121 -5.43 -11.42 -12.55
C TYR A 121 -6.51 -11.30 -11.49
N ILE A 122 -6.90 -10.08 -11.12
CA ILE A 122 -8.02 -9.82 -10.21
C ILE A 122 -9.29 -10.42 -10.81
N SER A 123 -9.69 -10.04 -12.02
CA SER A 123 -10.95 -10.49 -12.61
C SER A 123 -11.04 -12.01 -12.71
N SER A 124 -9.97 -12.67 -13.16
CA SER A 124 -9.97 -14.13 -13.31
C SER A 124 -9.94 -14.87 -11.97
N SER A 125 -9.27 -14.32 -10.95
CA SER A 125 -9.25 -14.90 -9.60
C SER A 125 -10.62 -14.78 -8.93
N ILE A 126 -11.27 -13.63 -9.05
CA ILE A 126 -12.64 -13.43 -8.57
C ILE A 126 -13.59 -14.37 -9.32
N GLU A 127 -13.47 -14.50 -10.63
CA GLU A 127 -14.29 -15.45 -11.40
C GLU A 127 -14.09 -16.91 -10.95
N ALA A 128 -12.88 -17.28 -10.52
CA ALA A 128 -12.60 -18.59 -9.95
C ALA A 128 -13.15 -18.79 -8.51
N GLY A 129 -13.71 -17.74 -7.89
CA GLY A 129 -14.22 -17.78 -6.51
C GLY A 129 -13.12 -17.70 -5.46
N LEU A 130 -12.04 -16.96 -5.75
CA LEU A 130 -10.94 -16.72 -4.82
C LEU A 130 -11.03 -15.31 -4.23
N ASN A 131 -10.67 -15.16 -2.95
CA ASN A 131 -10.44 -13.84 -2.38
C ASN A 131 -9.14 -13.26 -2.95
N VAL A 132 -9.02 -11.94 -3.00
CA VAL A 132 -7.86 -11.25 -3.56
C VAL A 132 -7.41 -10.13 -2.64
N LEU A 133 -6.15 -10.20 -2.21
CA LEU A 133 -5.42 -9.12 -1.56
C LEU A 133 -4.41 -8.55 -2.57
N ALA A 134 -4.71 -7.38 -3.13
CA ALA A 134 -3.92 -6.77 -4.19
C ALA A 134 -3.17 -5.53 -3.70
N ASP A 135 -1.87 -5.49 -3.93
CA ASP A 135 -1.13 -4.25 -3.75
C ASP A 135 -1.62 -3.18 -4.74
N LYS A 136 -1.47 -1.91 -4.38
CA LYS A 136 -1.82 -0.81 -5.26
C LYS A 136 -0.83 -0.68 -6.43
N PRO A 137 -1.25 0.00 -7.51
CA PRO A 137 -2.63 0.23 -7.90
C PRO A 137 -3.27 -1.03 -8.51
N MET A 138 -4.55 -1.26 -8.27
CA MET A 138 -5.30 -2.37 -8.89
C MET A 138 -5.48 -2.22 -10.40
N ILE A 139 -5.57 -0.98 -10.89
CA ILE A 139 -5.63 -0.62 -12.31
C ILE A 139 -4.73 0.59 -12.60
N ILE A 140 -4.20 0.67 -13.81
CA ILE A 140 -3.30 1.77 -14.23
C ILE A 140 -3.82 2.56 -15.43
N ARG A 141 -4.93 2.14 -16.05
CA ARG A 141 -5.53 2.82 -17.21
C ARG A 141 -6.99 3.18 -16.95
N PRO A 142 -7.47 4.32 -17.49
CA PRO A 142 -8.89 4.69 -17.42
C PRO A 142 -9.84 3.64 -18.00
N GLU A 143 -9.40 2.93 -19.04
CA GLU A 143 -10.20 1.93 -19.73
C GLU A 143 -10.44 0.67 -18.88
N ASP A 144 -9.61 0.43 -17.86
CA ASP A 144 -9.74 -0.71 -16.96
C ASP A 144 -10.74 -0.44 -15.81
N TRP A 145 -11.16 0.82 -15.60
CA TRP A 145 -12.01 1.20 -14.48
C TRP A 145 -13.39 0.51 -14.47
N PRO A 146 -14.14 0.42 -15.59
CA PRO A 146 -15.40 -0.32 -15.60
C PRO A 146 -15.21 -1.81 -15.26
N GLY A 147 -14.06 -2.40 -15.63
CA GLY A 147 -13.73 -3.78 -15.29
C GLY A 147 -13.55 -3.96 -13.78
N LEU A 148 -12.80 -3.06 -13.15
CA LEU A 148 -12.61 -3.09 -11.70
C LEU A 148 -13.93 -2.93 -10.91
N GLU A 149 -14.81 -2.02 -11.36
CA GLU A 149 -16.14 -1.87 -10.76
C GLU A 149 -16.97 -3.17 -10.89
N ALA A 150 -16.93 -3.81 -12.07
CA ALA A 150 -17.59 -5.09 -12.29
C ALA A 150 -17.00 -6.21 -11.42
N ASP A 151 -15.68 -6.22 -11.21
CA ASP A 151 -15.00 -7.21 -10.36
C ASP A 151 -15.46 -7.11 -8.90
N PHE A 152 -15.67 -5.91 -8.36
CA PHE A 152 -16.27 -5.74 -7.04
C PHE A 152 -17.70 -6.29 -6.96
N GLY A 153 -18.51 -6.04 -7.98
CA GLY A 153 -19.85 -6.62 -8.08
C GLY A 153 -19.83 -8.15 -8.13
N LYS A 154 -18.90 -8.72 -8.90
CA LYS A 154 -18.70 -10.17 -9.01
C LYS A 154 -18.18 -10.79 -7.72
N ALA A 155 -17.30 -10.09 -7.01
CA ALA A 155 -16.80 -10.51 -5.70
C ALA A 155 -17.95 -10.65 -4.70
N ALA A 156 -18.85 -9.66 -4.66
CA ALA A 156 -20.06 -9.71 -3.84
C ALA A 156 -21.00 -10.87 -4.25
N GLU A 157 -21.22 -11.09 -5.55
CA GLU A 157 -22.03 -12.22 -6.06
C GLU A 157 -21.46 -13.59 -5.62
N LYS A 158 -20.14 -13.74 -5.61
CA LYS A 158 -19.45 -14.98 -5.24
C LYS A 158 -19.17 -15.11 -3.74
N GLY A 159 -19.45 -14.09 -2.94
CA GLY A 159 -19.16 -14.08 -1.51
C GLY A 159 -17.66 -14.10 -1.20
N VAL A 160 -16.84 -13.49 -2.06
CA VAL A 160 -15.38 -13.34 -1.87
C VAL A 160 -15.01 -11.87 -1.73
N LEU A 161 -13.84 -11.61 -1.15
CA LEU A 161 -13.34 -10.26 -0.91
C LEU A 161 -12.29 -9.88 -1.95
N LEU A 162 -12.42 -8.68 -2.51
CA LEU A 162 -11.36 -7.97 -3.24
C LEU A 162 -10.93 -6.79 -2.38
N TYR A 163 -9.67 -6.72 -2.01
CA TYR A 163 -9.17 -5.68 -1.11
C TYR A 163 -7.77 -5.24 -1.50
N ASP A 164 -7.50 -3.93 -1.38
CA ASP A 164 -6.18 -3.38 -1.67
C ASP A 164 -5.38 -2.97 -0.44
N ILE A 165 -4.07 -2.74 -0.63
CA ILE A 165 -3.14 -2.53 0.48
C ILE A 165 -2.88 -1.03 0.71
N MET A 166 -3.61 -0.41 1.63
CA MET A 166 -3.47 1.01 2.01
C MET A 166 -2.69 1.17 3.32
N THR A 167 -1.37 0.96 3.28
CA THR A 167 -0.49 1.00 4.46
C THR A 167 -0.50 2.31 5.21
N GLU A 168 -0.63 3.43 4.50
CA GLU A 168 -0.48 4.75 5.12
C GLU A 168 -1.60 5.09 6.10
N ARG A 169 -2.73 4.35 6.09
CA ARG A 169 -3.77 4.44 7.12
C ARG A 169 -3.28 4.04 8.52
N PHE A 170 -2.16 3.32 8.60
CA PHE A 170 -1.55 2.84 9.85
C PHE A 170 -0.40 3.72 10.35
N GLU A 171 0.01 4.73 9.59
CA GLU A 171 1.03 5.66 10.02
C GLU A 171 0.46 6.59 11.12
N ILE A 172 1.18 6.74 12.23
CA ILE A 172 0.66 7.39 13.42
C ILE A 172 0.33 8.89 13.23
N THR A 173 1.11 9.65 12.45
CA THR A 173 0.77 11.04 12.18
C THR A 173 -0.49 11.17 11.33
N THR A 174 -0.71 10.26 10.39
CA THR A 174 -1.94 10.13 9.59
C THR A 174 -3.15 9.81 10.48
N ILE A 175 -3.03 8.82 11.37
CA ILE A 175 -4.10 8.48 12.33
C ILE A 175 -4.43 9.69 13.22
N LEU A 176 -3.43 10.35 13.78
CA LEU A 176 -3.64 11.52 14.64
C LEU A 176 -4.21 12.72 13.87
N GLN A 177 -3.80 12.94 12.61
CA GLN A 177 -4.37 13.98 11.75
C GLN A 177 -5.88 13.73 11.52
N LYS A 178 -6.27 12.48 11.20
CA LYS A 178 -7.68 12.07 11.11
C LYS A 178 -8.41 12.31 12.43
N LEU A 179 -7.92 11.76 13.54
CA LEU A 179 -8.61 11.79 14.83
C LEU A 179 -8.78 13.21 15.35
N LEU A 180 -7.78 14.08 15.22
CA LEU A 180 -7.87 15.48 15.62
C LEU A 180 -8.78 16.30 14.69
N SER A 181 -8.86 15.96 13.40
CA SER A 181 -9.80 16.64 12.49
C SER A 181 -11.27 16.41 12.88
N GLN A 182 -11.53 15.36 13.66
CA GLN A 182 -12.85 15.02 14.19
C GLN A 182 -13.13 15.62 15.57
N LYS A 183 -12.25 16.48 16.11
CA LYS A 183 -12.41 17.17 17.39
C LYS A 183 -12.84 18.62 17.15
N PRO A 184 -14.14 18.97 17.20
CA PRO A 184 -14.61 20.32 16.87
C PRO A 184 -13.99 21.42 17.73
N GLU A 185 -13.60 21.10 18.97
CA GLU A 185 -12.94 22.01 19.89
C GLU A 185 -11.50 22.37 19.50
N VAL A 186 -10.84 21.51 18.71
CA VAL A 186 -9.47 21.72 18.19
C VAL A 186 -9.53 22.20 16.74
N PHE A 187 -10.17 21.43 15.86
CA PHE A 187 -10.14 21.66 14.42
C PHE A 187 -11.28 22.57 13.92
N GLY A 188 -12.39 22.57 14.65
CA GLY A 188 -13.65 23.13 14.16
C GLY A 188 -14.20 22.26 13.04
N THR A 189 -14.39 22.85 11.86
CA THR A 189 -14.86 22.14 10.66
C THR A 189 -13.85 22.26 9.53
N LEU A 190 -13.74 21.22 8.70
CA LEU A 190 -12.97 21.27 7.46
C LEU A 190 -13.49 22.40 6.56
N VAL A 191 -12.62 23.32 6.17
CA VAL A 191 -13.00 24.42 5.27
C VAL A 191 -13.14 23.90 3.84
N PRO A 192 -13.96 24.52 2.97
CA PRO A 192 -14.11 24.05 1.59
C PRO A 192 -12.85 24.28 0.73
N GLY A 193 -12.07 25.32 1.02
CA GLY A 193 -10.92 25.72 0.21
C GLY A 193 -11.32 26.21 -1.18
N THR A 194 -10.34 26.35 -2.07
CA THR A 194 -10.51 26.71 -3.49
C THR A 194 -9.54 25.91 -4.36
N ALA A 195 -9.68 25.98 -5.69
CA ALA A 195 -8.74 25.32 -6.59
C ALA A 195 -7.29 25.86 -6.44
N GLY A 196 -7.13 27.17 -6.21
CA GLY A 196 -5.81 27.80 -6.06
C GLY A 196 -5.23 27.67 -4.65
N ASP A 197 -6.08 27.38 -3.68
CA ASP A 197 -5.71 27.17 -2.28
C ASP A 197 -6.60 26.04 -1.73
N PRO A 198 -6.24 24.76 -1.97
CA PRO A 198 -7.05 23.60 -1.58
C PRO A 198 -7.15 23.46 -0.07
N ALA A 199 -8.27 22.96 0.44
CA ALA A 199 -8.46 22.71 1.88
C ALA A 199 -7.55 21.59 2.39
N VAL A 200 -7.28 20.62 1.51
CA VAL A 200 -6.43 19.47 1.81
C VAL A 200 -5.35 19.37 0.74
N SER A 201 -4.09 19.24 1.14
CA SER A 201 -2.99 18.98 0.20
C SER A 201 -2.10 17.89 0.74
N LYS A 202 -1.83 16.87 -0.08
CA LYS A 202 -0.85 15.81 0.23
C LYS A 202 0.20 15.74 -0.87
N VAL A 203 1.46 15.85 -0.49
CA VAL A 203 2.60 15.89 -1.41
C VAL A 203 3.66 14.92 -0.93
N SER A 204 4.12 14.04 -1.80
CA SER A 204 5.19 13.10 -1.50
C SER A 204 6.31 13.18 -2.52
N VAL A 205 7.55 13.07 -2.05
CA VAL A 205 8.73 12.88 -2.90
C VAL A 205 9.36 11.54 -2.55
N HIS A 206 9.39 10.65 -3.53
CA HIS A 206 10.02 9.34 -3.45
C HIS A 206 11.27 9.29 -4.33
N HIS A 207 12.06 8.23 -4.14
CA HIS A 207 13.30 8.04 -4.87
C HIS A 207 13.39 6.65 -5.50
N PHE A 208 13.85 6.58 -6.75
CA PHE A 208 14.12 5.31 -7.42
C PHE A 208 15.20 4.51 -6.68
N SER A 209 16.33 5.15 -6.40
CA SER A 209 17.43 4.57 -5.63
C SER A 209 17.15 4.67 -4.14
N LYS A 210 17.08 3.51 -3.48
CA LYS A 210 16.86 3.39 -2.04
C LYS A 210 17.66 2.23 -1.48
N LEU A 211 17.95 2.30 -0.18
CA LEU A 211 18.36 1.15 0.60
C LEU A 211 17.10 0.54 1.25
N VAL A 212 16.93 -0.78 1.14
CA VAL A 212 15.92 -1.55 1.87
C VAL A 212 16.67 -2.61 2.67
N SER A 213 16.45 -2.64 3.99
CA SER A 213 17.18 -3.50 4.92
C SER A 213 18.71 -3.39 4.77
N GLY A 214 19.23 -2.17 4.57
CA GLY A 214 20.67 -1.91 4.41
C GLY A 214 21.26 -2.28 3.04
N THR A 215 20.46 -2.84 2.13
CA THR A 215 20.90 -3.26 0.79
C THR A 215 20.30 -2.34 -0.27
N PRO A 216 21.05 -1.94 -1.32
CA PRO A 216 20.47 -1.26 -2.48
C PRO A 216 19.30 -2.05 -3.06
N LEU A 217 18.14 -1.41 -3.13
CA LEU A 217 16.94 -2.01 -3.70
C LEU A 217 17.12 -2.11 -5.22
N GLN A 218 17.30 -3.35 -5.70
CA GLN A 218 17.19 -3.65 -7.12
C GLN A 218 15.73 -3.54 -7.55
N ARG A 219 15.51 -2.92 -8.70
CA ARG A 219 14.20 -2.77 -9.34
C ARG A 219 14.18 -3.53 -10.65
N PRO A 220 13.06 -4.19 -10.97
CA PRO A 220 12.91 -4.77 -12.29
C PRO A 220 12.86 -3.66 -13.33
N ALA A 221 13.44 -3.89 -14.50
CA ALA A 221 13.47 -2.90 -15.57
C ALA A 221 12.06 -2.49 -16.03
N TRP A 222 11.06 -3.37 -15.91
CA TRP A 222 9.67 -3.02 -16.22
C TRP A 222 9.07 -1.98 -15.26
N PHE A 223 9.67 -1.73 -14.09
CA PHE A 223 9.26 -0.65 -13.17
C PHE A 223 9.41 0.74 -13.82
N PHE A 224 10.31 0.87 -14.80
CA PHE A 224 10.56 2.11 -15.53
C PHE A 224 9.69 2.23 -16.79
N ASP A 225 8.91 1.20 -17.12
CA ASP A 225 7.91 1.24 -18.18
C ASP A 225 6.54 1.59 -17.60
N VAL A 226 6.06 2.79 -17.87
CA VAL A 226 4.77 3.25 -17.34
C VAL A 226 3.56 2.49 -17.91
N GLU A 227 3.74 1.72 -18.98
CA GLU A 227 2.71 0.79 -19.48
C GLU A 227 2.64 -0.51 -18.66
N GLN A 228 3.66 -0.80 -17.83
CA GLN A 228 3.76 -1.96 -16.96
C GLN A 228 3.57 -1.59 -15.49
N GLN A 229 4.26 -0.56 -15.01
CA GLN A 229 4.14 -0.05 -13.64
C GLN A 229 2.89 0.84 -13.46
N GLY A 230 2.50 1.57 -14.49
CA GLY A 230 1.61 2.73 -14.35
C GLY A 230 2.39 4.03 -14.15
N GLU A 231 1.78 5.14 -14.55
CA GLU A 231 2.35 6.47 -14.35
C GLU A 231 2.25 6.91 -12.87
N GLY A 232 3.08 7.86 -12.45
CA GLY A 232 3.07 8.36 -11.07
C GLY A 232 1.70 8.86 -10.60
N ILE A 233 0.93 9.47 -11.51
CA ILE A 233 -0.42 9.98 -11.24
C ILE A 233 -1.48 8.89 -11.00
N VAL A 234 -1.16 7.61 -11.22
CA VAL A 234 -2.03 6.47 -10.88
C VAL A 234 -1.42 5.49 -9.90
N ASP A 235 -0.11 5.59 -9.62
CA ASP A 235 0.59 4.70 -8.70
C ASP A 235 0.49 5.20 -7.25
N VAL A 236 1.51 5.90 -6.75
CA VAL A 236 1.60 6.36 -5.35
C VAL A 236 0.45 7.27 -4.94
N THR A 237 -0.06 8.07 -5.88
CA THR A 237 -1.22 8.93 -5.64
C THR A 237 -2.46 8.16 -5.19
N THR A 238 -2.53 6.84 -5.44
CA THR A 238 -3.56 5.96 -4.88
C THR A 238 -3.61 6.08 -3.35
N HIS A 239 -2.47 6.05 -2.65
CA HIS A 239 -2.44 6.29 -1.20
C HIS A 239 -2.88 7.71 -0.84
N LEU A 240 -2.44 8.72 -1.59
CA LEU A 240 -2.76 10.11 -1.24
C LEU A 240 -4.26 10.40 -1.40
N VAL A 241 -4.87 9.88 -2.46
CA VAL A 241 -6.33 9.96 -2.68
C VAL A 241 -7.06 9.17 -1.59
N ASP A 242 -6.60 7.95 -1.27
CA ASP A 242 -7.15 7.14 -0.19
C ASP A 242 -7.15 7.88 1.16
N LEU A 243 -6.03 8.48 1.54
CA LEU A 243 -5.91 9.23 2.79
C LEU A 243 -6.86 10.42 2.84
N ILE A 244 -7.04 11.16 1.74
CA ILE A 244 -8.01 12.25 1.70
C ILE A 244 -9.43 11.72 1.94
N GLN A 245 -9.80 10.59 1.32
CA GLN A 245 -11.09 9.95 1.56
C GLN A 245 -11.24 9.51 3.02
N TRP A 246 -10.24 8.78 3.53
CA TRP A 246 -10.27 8.13 4.85
C TRP A 246 -10.20 9.13 6.02
N GLU A 247 -9.40 10.18 5.90
CA GLU A 247 -9.24 11.22 6.93
C GLU A 247 -10.41 12.20 6.94
N CYS A 248 -10.81 12.70 5.76
CA CYS A 248 -11.78 13.80 5.66
C CYS A 248 -13.23 13.31 5.66
N PHE A 249 -13.48 12.09 5.20
CA PHE A 249 -14.80 11.49 5.08
C PHE A 249 -14.85 10.10 5.73
N PRO A 250 -14.44 9.98 7.00
CA PRO A 250 -14.34 8.71 7.72
C PRO A 250 -15.65 7.93 7.64
N GLU A 251 -15.57 6.69 7.15
CA GLU A 251 -16.69 5.74 7.07
C GLU A 251 -17.88 6.21 6.20
N GLN A 252 -17.74 7.32 5.47
CA GLN A 252 -18.75 7.79 4.54
C GLN A 252 -18.67 6.99 3.25
N ILE A 253 -19.83 6.61 2.73
CA ILE A 253 -19.92 6.05 1.38
C ILE A 253 -19.62 7.16 0.38
N LEU A 254 -18.65 6.91 -0.49
CA LEU A 254 -18.24 7.80 -1.57
C LEU A 254 -18.64 7.22 -2.93
N SER A 255 -18.83 8.11 -3.90
CA SER A 255 -19.13 7.74 -5.28
C SER A 255 -18.21 8.48 -6.26
N PRO A 256 -17.91 7.91 -7.44
CA PRO A 256 -17.33 8.66 -8.56
C PRO A 256 -18.02 10.00 -8.85
N SER A 257 -19.33 10.13 -8.61
CA SER A 257 -20.07 11.38 -8.80
C SER A 257 -19.70 12.49 -7.80
N ASP A 258 -19.11 12.13 -6.66
CA ASP A 258 -18.62 13.08 -5.65
C ASP A 258 -17.33 13.79 -6.09
N VAL A 259 -16.67 13.27 -7.13
CA VAL A 259 -15.37 13.73 -7.61
C VAL A 259 -15.54 14.70 -8.78
N LYS A 260 -14.95 15.89 -8.65
CA LYS A 260 -14.85 16.87 -9.75
C LYS A 260 -13.39 17.24 -9.96
N LEU A 261 -12.75 16.69 -10.98
CA LEU A 261 -11.38 17.07 -11.36
C LEU A 261 -11.35 18.49 -11.91
N ALA A 262 -10.37 19.28 -11.49
CA ALA A 262 -10.14 20.62 -12.01
C ALA A 262 -8.90 20.69 -12.89
N THR A 263 -7.78 20.16 -12.42
CA THR A 263 -6.54 20.08 -13.19
C THR A 263 -5.80 18.79 -12.87
N ALA A 264 -5.05 18.29 -13.86
CA ALA A 264 -4.13 17.18 -13.69
C ALA A 264 -2.90 17.42 -14.56
N LYS A 265 -1.72 17.06 -14.05
CA LYS A 265 -0.43 17.23 -14.74
C LYS A 265 0.41 15.98 -14.55
N ARG A 266 1.23 15.68 -15.56
CA ARG A 266 2.23 14.61 -15.57
C ARG A 266 3.54 15.16 -16.11
N TRP A 267 4.67 14.66 -15.61
CA TRP A 267 5.98 14.99 -16.15
C TRP A 267 6.97 13.85 -15.91
N PRO A 268 8.01 13.72 -16.75
CA PRO A 268 8.96 12.64 -16.58
C PRO A 268 10.06 12.98 -15.57
N THR A 269 10.57 11.96 -14.89
CA THR A 269 11.92 11.95 -14.35
C THR A 269 12.85 11.39 -15.42
N ILE A 270 13.96 12.07 -15.66
CA ILE A 270 14.94 11.70 -16.68
C ILE A 270 16.00 10.83 -15.99
N ILE A 271 16.18 9.62 -16.48
CA ILE A 271 17.10 8.62 -15.92
C ILE A 271 18.26 8.40 -16.91
N THR A 272 19.50 8.56 -16.45
CA THR A 272 20.67 8.23 -17.27
C THR A 272 20.89 6.71 -17.35
N LYS A 273 21.73 6.30 -18.29
CA LYS A 273 22.12 4.89 -18.42
C LYS A 273 22.83 4.36 -17.18
N GLU A 274 23.69 5.18 -16.56
CA GLU A 274 24.41 4.85 -15.33
C GLU A 274 23.46 4.72 -14.13
N GLU A 275 22.51 5.63 -14.02
CA GLU A 275 21.46 5.59 -12.99
C GLU A 275 20.60 4.34 -13.13
N PHE A 276 20.14 4.04 -14.35
CA PHE A 276 19.36 2.84 -14.65
C PHE A 276 20.15 1.56 -14.33
N ARG A 277 21.41 1.48 -14.74
CA ARG A 277 22.30 0.37 -14.39
C ARG A 277 22.46 0.22 -12.88
N GLY A 278 22.58 1.33 -12.15
CA GLY A 278 22.75 1.31 -10.69
C GLY A 278 21.57 0.69 -9.94
N VAL A 279 20.34 0.84 -10.46
CA VAL A 279 19.11 0.36 -9.80
C VAL A 279 18.52 -0.91 -10.43
N THR A 280 18.96 -1.33 -11.61
CA THR A 280 18.48 -2.55 -12.29
C THR A 280 19.55 -3.62 -12.49
N GLY A 281 20.83 -3.23 -12.43
CA GLY A 281 21.96 -4.08 -12.81
C GLY A 281 22.13 -4.29 -14.32
N MET A 282 21.27 -3.72 -15.16
CA MET A 282 21.32 -3.91 -16.62
C MET A 282 22.21 -2.86 -17.30
N ASP A 283 23.07 -3.31 -18.23
CA ASP A 283 24.00 -2.43 -18.94
C ASP A 283 23.32 -1.56 -20.00
N GLU A 284 22.21 -2.02 -20.59
CA GLU A 284 21.44 -1.33 -21.63
C GLU A 284 19.97 -1.21 -21.22
N PHE A 285 19.27 -0.22 -21.77
CA PHE A 285 17.81 -0.17 -21.69
C PHE A 285 17.22 -1.34 -22.50
N PRO A 286 16.33 -2.17 -21.91
CA PRO A 286 15.60 -3.17 -22.68
C PRO A 286 14.83 -2.58 -23.85
N GLU A 287 14.64 -3.35 -24.91
CA GLU A 287 14.02 -2.90 -26.18
C GLU A 287 12.66 -2.23 -25.98
N TYR A 288 11.82 -2.76 -25.08
CA TYR A 288 10.48 -2.22 -24.80
C TYR A 288 10.50 -0.82 -24.15
N LEU A 289 11.62 -0.37 -23.57
CA LEU A 289 11.79 0.99 -23.07
C LEU A 289 12.20 1.98 -24.17
N GLY A 290 12.55 1.51 -25.37
CA GLY A 290 13.03 2.36 -26.47
C GLY A 290 12.05 3.47 -26.85
N LYS A 291 10.75 3.26 -26.67
CA LYS A 291 9.69 4.27 -26.87
C LYS A 291 9.81 5.50 -25.96
N ASP A 292 10.44 5.33 -24.80
CA ASP A 292 10.61 6.35 -23.76
C ASP A 292 12.04 6.91 -23.71
N VAL A 293 12.95 6.40 -24.54
CA VAL A 293 14.34 6.90 -24.63
C VAL A 293 14.42 8.09 -25.58
N LYS A 294 14.96 9.21 -25.10
CA LYS A 294 15.22 10.42 -25.89
C LYS A 294 16.64 10.90 -25.59
N ASP A 295 17.41 11.19 -26.63
CA ASP A 295 18.80 11.65 -26.51
C ASP A 295 19.67 10.76 -25.58
N GLY A 296 19.45 9.44 -25.63
CA GLY A 296 20.18 8.45 -24.82
C GLY A 296 19.78 8.39 -23.34
N LYS A 297 18.71 9.08 -22.93
CA LYS A 297 18.19 9.06 -21.56
C LYS A 297 16.75 8.54 -21.54
N LEU A 298 16.38 7.86 -20.47
CA LEU A 298 15.03 7.31 -20.30
C LEU A 298 14.11 8.34 -19.64
N HIS A 299 12.98 8.65 -20.25
CA HIS A 299 11.98 9.58 -19.74
C HIS A 299 10.81 8.84 -19.10
N VAL A 300 10.85 8.67 -17.78
CA VAL A 300 9.82 7.92 -17.04
C VAL A 300 8.77 8.89 -16.50
N TYR A 301 7.51 8.79 -16.94
CA TYR A 301 6.39 9.59 -16.41
C TYR A 301 5.94 9.13 -15.01
N SER A 302 6.87 9.16 -14.06
CA SER A 302 6.72 8.76 -12.66
C SER A 302 6.19 9.87 -11.77
N ASN A 303 5.92 11.06 -12.30
CA ASN A 303 5.44 12.21 -11.51
C ASN A 303 4.05 12.64 -11.94
N GLY A 304 3.28 13.14 -10.98
CA GLY A 304 1.93 13.62 -11.25
C GLY A 304 1.36 14.49 -10.16
N GLU A 305 0.47 15.39 -10.56
CA GLU A 305 -0.30 16.26 -9.68
C GLU A 305 -1.75 16.28 -10.15
N MET A 306 -2.71 16.31 -9.22
CA MET A 306 -4.10 16.59 -9.52
C MET A 306 -4.73 17.49 -8.46
N ILE A 307 -5.60 18.40 -8.91
CA ILE A 307 -6.45 19.23 -8.07
C ILE A 307 -7.90 18.87 -8.39
N TYR A 308 -8.68 18.58 -7.36
CA TYR A 308 -10.05 18.10 -7.51
C TYR A 308 -10.91 18.50 -6.32
N GLN A 309 -12.23 18.38 -6.47
CA GLN A 309 -13.15 18.41 -5.34
C GLN A 309 -13.62 17.00 -5.02
N LEU A 310 -13.74 16.69 -3.74
CA LEU A 310 -14.47 15.54 -3.22
C LEU A 310 -15.55 16.05 -2.27
N LYS A 311 -16.82 15.79 -2.60
CA LYS A 311 -17.99 16.28 -1.82
C LYS A 311 -17.92 17.79 -1.50
N GLY A 312 -17.43 18.57 -2.47
CA GLY A 312 -17.31 20.03 -2.38
C GLY A 312 -16.04 20.56 -1.69
N ILE A 313 -15.20 19.68 -1.11
CA ILE A 313 -13.93 20.06 -0.50
C ILE A 313 -12.81 20.00 -1.55
N TRP A 314 -12.06 21.09 -1.70
CA TRP A 314 -10.92 21.18 -2.60
C TRP A 314 -9.70 20.43 -2.04
N ALA A 315 -9.17 19.54 -2.86
CA ALA A 315 -8.05 18.67 -2.55
C ALA A 315 -6.95 18.79 -3.62
N LYS A 316 -5.70 18.65 -3.19
CA LYS A 316 -4.54 18.47 -4.06
C LYS A 316 -3.78 17.23 -3.63
N VAL A 317 -3.39 16.41 -4.61
CA VAL A 317 -2.38 15.37 -4.42
C VAL A 317 -1.25 15.56 -5.43
N SER A 318 -0.02 15.33 -4.99
CA SER A 318 1.15 15.42 -5.86
C SER A 318 2.18 14.36 -5.46
N VAL A 319 2.78 13.72 -6.45
CA VAL A 319 3.92 12.83 -6.27
C VAL A 319 5.05 13.21 -7.21
N THR A 320 6.25 13.21 -6.65
CA THR A 320 7.50 13.28 -7.39
C THR A 320 8.32 12.01 -7.11
N TRP A 321 9.00 11.51 -8.12
CA TRP A 321 9.97 10.43 -8.06
C TRP A 321 11.30 10.95 -8.57
N ASP A 322 12.16 11.42 -7.66
CA ASP A 322 13.53 11.78 -8.00
C ASP A 322 14.39 10.51 -8.12
N PHE A 323 15.60 10.63 -8.67
CA PHE A 323 16.47 9.46 -8.75
C PHE A 323 16.98 9.02 -7.37
N MET A 324 17.58 9.93 -6.60
CA MET A 324 18.11 9.67 -5.27
C MET A 324 17.97 10.89 -4.35
N PRO A 325 17.82 10.71 -3.03
CA PRO A 325 17.73 11.82 -2.10
C PRO A 325 19.09 12.54 -1.97
N PRO A 326 19.12 13.77 -1.45
CA PRO A 326 20.37 14.40 -1.02
C PRO A 326 21.08 13.53 0.03
N ALA A 327 22.39 13.72 0.21
CA ALA A 327 23.17 12.95 1.18
C ALA A 327 22.59 13.09 2.60
N GLY A 328 22.36 11.96 3.27
CA GLY A 328 21.68 11.92 4.58
C GLY A 328 20.17 12.18 4.52
N GLY A 329 19.60 12.26 3.32
CA GLY A 329 18.18 12.44 3.07
C GLY A 329 17.40 11.16 2.85
N GLY A 330 16.09 11.32 2.74
CA GLY A 330 15.15 10.26 2.43
C GLY A 330 13.94 10.79 1.70
N ASP A 331 12.91 9.94 1.60
CA ASP A 331 11.60 10.37 1.12
C ASP A 331 11.05 11.51 1.99
N THR A 332 10.26 12.38 1.36
CA THR A 332 9.59 13.46 2.07
C THR A 332 8.08 13.36 1.89
N HIS A 333 7.37 13.84 2.90
CA HIS A 333 5.92 13.91 2.92
C HIS A 333 5.48 15.24 3.53
N TYR A 334 4.46 15.83 2.92
CA TYR A 334 3.74 16.97 3.42
C TYR A 334 2.25 16.72 3.30
N SER A 335 1.53 16.91 4.40
CA SER A 335 0.06 16.85 4.44
C SER A 335 -0.45 18.09 5.15
N VAL A 336 -1.50 18.72 4.65
CA VAL A 336 -2.24 19.74 5.39
C VAL A 336 -3.73 19.50 5.26
N MET A 337 -4.44 19.60 6.39
CA MET A 337 -5.89 19.69 6.48
C MET A 337 -6.25 21.02 7.14
N ARG A 338 -7.02 21.87 6.46
CA ARG A 338 -7.34 23.21 6.96
C ARG A 338 -8.70 23.24 7.66
N GLY A 339 -8.67 23.55 8.95
CA GLY A 339 -9.85 23.69 9.78
C GLY A 339 -10.23 25.15 9.98
N SER A 340 -11.46 25.37 10.43
CA SER A 340 -11.94 26.70 10.78
C SER A 340 -11.20 27.29 12.00
N LEU A 341 -10.60 26.44 12.86
CA LEU A 341 -9.88 26.87 14.06
C LEU A 341 -8.35 26.73 13.96
N CYS A 342 -7.84 25.74 13.23
CA CYS A 342 -6.41 25.54 13.01
C CYS A 342 -6.18 24.70 11.76
N ASP A 343 -4.94 24.61 11.33
CA ASP A 343 -4.50 23.67 10.30
C ASP A 343 -3.76 22.50 10.96
N LEU A 344 -4.06 21.27 10.56
CA LEU A 344 -3.32 20.08 10.97
C LEU A 344 -2.31 19.75 9.87
N VAL A 345 -1.02 19.84 10.17
CA VAL A 345 0.06 19.78 9.18
C VAL A 345 1.02 18.64 9.53
N ILE A 346 1.29 17.74 8.59
CA ILE A 346 2.38 16.77 8.69
C ILE A 346 3.53 17.28 7.84
N ARG A 347 4.73 17.29 8.42
CA ARG A 347 5.99 17.54 7.70
C ARG A 347 6.94 16.37 7.93
N GLN A 348 7.62 15.97 6.88
CA GLN A 348 8.70 15.00 6.88
C GLN A 348 9.78 15.53 5.95
N GLY A 349 10.59 16.46 6.44
CA GLY A 349 11.73 17.01 5.72
C GLY A 349 13.02 16.94 6.53
N ALA A 350 14.05 17.64 6.06
CA ALA A 350 15.33 17.71 6.75
C ALA A 350 15.22 18.27 8.19
N GLU A 351 14.30 19.21 8.43
CA GLU A 351 14.04 19.80 9.76
C GLU A 351 13.48 18.77 10.75
N GLU A 352 12.71 17.79 10.25
CA GLU A 352 12.18 16.67 11.04
C GLU A 352 13.08 15.43 11.00
N ALA A 353 14.30 15.54 10.46
CA ALA A 353 15.18 14.40 10.22
C ALA A 353 14.49 13.26 9.44
N TYR A 354 13.62 13.62 8.49
CA TYR A 354 12.84 12.71 7.65
C TYR A 354 11.91 11.77 8.42
N VAL A 355 11.51 12.16 9.64
CA VAL A 355 10.48 11.48 10.43
C VAL A 355 9.17 12.26 10.36
N PRO A 356 8.04 11.66 9.94
CA PRO A 356 6.74 12.32 9.94
C PRO A 356 6.43 12.96 11.29
N THR A 357 6.14 14.25 11.28
CA THR A 357 5.86 15.04 12.48
C THR A 357 4.58 15.83 12.27
N LEU A 358 3.67 15.72 13.23
CA LEU A 358 2.40 16.42 13.24
C LEU A 358 2.51 17.77 13.97
N TYR A 359 2.02 18.81 13.32
CA TYR A 359 1.93 20.17 13.81
C TYR A 359 0.47 20.64 13.79
N VAL A 360 0.14 21.53 14.71
CA VAL A 360 -1.10 22.30 14.71
C VAL A 360 -0.73 23.76 14.49
N GLU A 361 -1.03 24.28 13.31
CA GLU A 361 -0.61 25.60 12.84
C GLU A 361 -1.82 26.53 12.65
N ASN A 362 -1.55 27.81 12.37
CA ASN A 362 -2.56 28.81 12.04
C ASN A 362 -3.74 28.86 13.03
N ILE A 363 -3.46 28.78 14.32
CA ILE A 363 -4.47 28.80 15.39
C ILE A 363 -5.28 30.11 15.38
N LYS A 364 -6.62 29.99 15.41
CA LYS A 364 -7.60 31.09 15.29
C LYS A 364 -8.56 31.07 16.49
N GLY A 365 -9.04 32.26 16.88
CA GLY A 365 -10.14 32.40 17.83
C GLY A 365 -9.82 32.07 19.30
N SER A 366 -8.57 31.79 19.65
CA SER A 366 -8.11 31.60 21.04
C SER A 366 -6.64 31.97 21.21
N THR A 367 -6.23 32.23 22.45
CA THR A 367 -4.81 32.34 22.80
C THR A 367 -4.11 30.98 22.66
N LEU A 368 -2.78 30.99 22.50
CA LEU A 368 -1.99 29.76 22.39
C LEU A 368 -2.14 28.87 23.64
N GLN A 369 -2.23 29.48 24.83
CA GLN A 369 -2.39 28.77 26.09
C GLN A 369 -3.75 28.07 26.18
N GLU A 370 -4.84 28.77 25.88
CA GLU A 370 -6.19 28.19 25.84
C GLU A 370 -6.28 27.05 24.82
N PHE A 371 -5.72 27.26 23.62
CA PHE A 371 -5.71 26.24 22.58
C PHE A 371 -4.89 25.01 22.99
N THR A 372 -3.72 25.21 23.61
CA THR A 372 -2.88 24.11 24.14
C THR A 372 -3.65 23.25 25.13
N GLY A 373 -4.49 23.86 25.99
CA GLY A 373 -5.37 23.13 26.91
C GLY A 373 -6.40 22.25 26.18
N LYS A 374 -7.05 22.79 25.13
CA LYS A 374 -8.00 22.05 24.30
C LYS A 374 -7.33 20.89 23.55
N LEU A 375 -6.17 21.15 22.94
CA LEU A 375 -5.40 20.13 22.23
C LEU A 375 -4.96 19.01 23.17
N ARG A 376 -4.51 19.35 24.39
CA ARG A 376 -4.14 18.34 25.40
C ARG A 376 -5.33 17.45 25.75
N ALA A 377 -6.48 18.04 26.08
CA ALA A 377 -7.69 17.27 26.41
C ALA A 377 -8.13 16.37 25.23
N ALA A 378 -8.02 16.87 24.00
CA ALA A 378 -8.33 16.09 22.81
C ALA A 378 -7.37 14.90 22.64
N LEU A 379 -6.06 15.10 22.79
CA LEU A 379 -5.04 14.05 22.71
C LEU A 379 -5.20 13.01 23.83
N ASP A 380 -5.43 13.46 25.07
CA ASP A 380 -5.63 12.58 26.24
C ASP A 380 -6.88 11.69 26.10
N SER A 381 -7.83 12.07 25.25
CA SER A 381 -9.03 11.26 24.94
C SER A 381 -8.79 10.14 23.92
N LEU A 382 -7.64 10.13 23.24
CA LEU A 382 -7.31 9.15 22.22
C LEU A 382 -6.63 7.92 22.85
N PRO A 383 -6.63 6.74 22.18
CA PRO A 383 -5.99 5.53 22.70
C PRO A 383 -4.45 5.55 22.57
N TYR A 384 -3.85 6.73 22.69
CA TYR A 384 -2.41 6.95 22.56
C TYR A 384 -1.91 7.73 23.78
N ASP A 385 -1.09 7.07 24.59
CA ASP A 385 -0.52 7.70 25.79
C ASP A 385 0.77 8.48 25.47
N SER A 386 1.23 9.26 26.44
CA SER A 386 2.54 9.93 26.41
C SER A 386 2.77 10.86 25.21
N LEU A 387 1.71 11.36 24.58
CA LEU A 387 1.80 12.41 23.56
C LEU A 387 2.16 13.74 24.24
N VAL A 388 3.15 14.45 23.71
CA VAL A 388 3.63 15.71 24.29
C VAL A 388 3.40 16.86 23.33
N ILE A 389 2.87 17.98 23.84
CA ILE A 389 2.70 19.22 23.07
C ILE A 389 3.88 20.13 23.36
N GLU A 390 4.55 20.59 22.31
CA GLU A 390 5.65 21.55 22.36
C GLU A 390 5.25 22.82 21.61
N ASN A 391 5.65 23.99 22.14
CA ASN A 391 5.45 25.26 21.45
C ASN A 391 6.45 25.37 20.30
N SER A 392 5.95 25.50 19.06
CA SER A 392 6.77 25.66 17.86
C SER A 392 6.60 27.03 17.18
N GLY A 393 5.86 27.96 17.80
CA GLY A 393 5.68 29.31 17.28
C GLY A 393 4.51 30.05 17.92
N SER A 394 4.35 31.34 17.59
CA SER A 394 3.30 32.20 18.19
C SER A 394 1.87 31.69 17.98
N LYS A 395 1.64 30.89 16.92
CA LYS A 395 0.37 30.24 16.58
C LYS A 395 0.58 28.80 16.11
N ALA A 396 1.61 28.14 16.62
CA ALA A 396 1.99 26.80 16.20
C ALA A 396 2.39 25.92 17.39
N LEU A 397 1.95 24.67 17.34
CA LEU A 397 2.28 23.63 18.30
C LEU A 397 2.78 22.39 17.54
N LYS A 398 3.75 21.69 18.11
CA LYS A 398 4.25 20.39 17.65
C LYS A 398 3.72 19.29 18.54
N VAL A 399 3.26 18.19 17.95
CA VAL A 399 2.85 16.98 18.66
C VAL A 399 4.00 15.97 18.60
N ASN A 400 4.68 15.78 19.73
CA ASN A 400 5.74 14.80 19.90
C ASN A 400 5.13 13.43 20.19
N ILE A 401 5.41 12.47 19.30
CA ILE A 401 4.85 11.11 19.33
C ILE A 401 5.94 10.12 19.79
N PRO A 402 5.69 9.31 20.83
CA PRO A 402 6.61 8.29 21.32
C PRO A 402 7.04 7.28 20.25
N GLN A 403 8.29 6.82 20.34
CA GLN A 403 8.86 5.86 19.39
C GLN A 403 8.06 4.55 19.28
N LYS A 404 7.39 4.13 20.36
CA LYS A 404 6.55 2.90 20.35
C LYS A 404 5.38 2.93 19.37
N TYR A 405 4.95 4.11 18.92
CA TYR A 405 3.91 4.25 17.89
C TYR A 405 4.48 4.48 16.49
N ARG A 406 5.81 4.60 16.37
CA ARG A 406 6.51 4.80 15.09
C ARG A 406 6.99 3.46 14.56
N VAL A 407 6.03 2.61 14.19
CA VAL A 407 6.31 1.35 13.50
C VAL A 407 6.68 1.64 12.04
N SER A 408 7.44 0.73 11.43
CA SER A 408 7.98 0.89 10.08
C SER A 408 6.91 0.69 9.01
N HIS A 409 7.20 1.18 7.79
CA HIS A 409 6.34 0.92 6.62
C HIS A 409 6.17 -0.59 6.34
N GLU A 410 7.20 -1.41 6.61
CA GLU A 410 7.08 -2.87 6.51
C GLU A 410 6.09 -3.45 7.53
N GLU A 411 6.04 -2.89 8.75
CA GLU A 411 5.08 -3.33 9.78
C GLU A 411 3.65 -2.90 9.44
N HIS A 412 3.45 -1.76 8.76
CA HIS A 412 2.12 -1.36 8.27
C HIS A 412 1.51 -2.40 7.30
N PHE A 413 2.32 -3.09 6.49
CA PHE A 413 1.84 -4.19 5.64
C PHE A 413 1.26 -5.34 6.47
N GLY A 414 1.90 -5.66 7.59
CA GLY A 414 1.41 -6.65 8.54
C GLY A 414 0.03 -6.28 9.07
N GLN A 415 -0.17 -5.01 9.45
CA GLN A 415 -1.44 -4.52 9.99
C GLN A 415 -2.57 -4.48 8.94
N VAL A 416 -2.26 -4.17 7.68
CA VAL A 416 -3.24 -4.29 6.60
C VAL A 416 -3.63 -5.75 6.38
N THR A 417 -2.65 -6.66 6.43
CA THR A 417 -2.90 -8.10 6.28
C THR A 417 -3.77 -8.61 7.42
N GLU A 418 -3.46 -8.26 8.68
CA GLU A 418 -4.30 -8.60 9.84
C GLU A 418 -5.74 -8.11 9.66
N ARG A 419 -5.90 -6.86 9.24
CA ARG A 419 -7.21 -6.27 8.96
C ARG A 419 -7.98 -7.02 7.88
N PHE A 420 -7.32 -7.40 6.79
CA PHE A 420 -7.93 -8.20 5.72
C PHE A 420 -8.37 -9.57 6.23
N LEU A 421 -7.56 -10.22 7.07
CA LEU A 421 -7.92 -11.51 7.65
C LEU A 421 -9.11 -11.43 8.62
N GLU A 422 -9.22 -10.34 9.40
CA GLU A 422 -10.43 -10.05 10.19
C GLU A 422 -11.68 -9.95 9.31
N TYR A 423 -11.56 -9.31 8.13
CA TYR A 423 -12.68 -9.22 7.18
C TYR A 423 -13.02 -10.55 6.53
N LEU A 424 -12.02 -11.41 6.26
CA LEU A 424 -12.27 -12.77 5.78
C LEU A 424 -13.04 -13.59 6.81
N GLU A 425 -12.68 -13.50 8.09
CA GLU A 425 -13.42 -14.15 9.17
C GLU A 425 -14.86 -13.61 9.28
N ALA A 426 -15.04 -12.30 9.13
CA ALA A 426 -16.36 -11.68 9.11
C ALA A 426 -17.16 -11.95 7.82
N GLY A 427 -16.51 -12.43 6.76
CA GLY A 427 -17.08 -12.64 5.43
C GLY A 427 -17.49 -11.36 4.69
N LYS A 428 -17.05 -10.17 5.15
CA LYS A 428 -17.40 -8.88 4.54
C LYS A 428 -16.43 -7.77 4.89
N LEU A 429 -16.32 -6.81 3.97
CA LEU A 429 -15.70 -5.50 4.22
C LEU A 429 -16.72 -4.53 4.85
N PRO A 430 -16.27 -3.48 5.56
CA PRO A 430 -17.12 -2.36 5.94
C PRO A 430 -17.80 -1.70 4.72
N ASP A 431 -19.02 -1.20 4.92
CA ASP A 431 -19.89 -0.71 3.84
C ASP A 431 -19.27 0.40 2.97
N TRP A 432 -18.28 1.12 3.49
CA TRP A 432 -17.59 2.22 2.81
C TRP A 432 -16.34 1.80 2.02
N GLU A 433 -15.75 0.62 2.28
CA GLU A 433 -14.46 0.24 1.68
C GLU A 433 -14.57 0.04 0.17
N VAL A 434 -15.56 -0.73 -0.29
CA VAL A 434 -15.75 -0.99 -1.73
C VAL A 434 -16.07 0.30 -2.50
N PRO A 435 -17.07 1.12 -2.08
CA PRO A 435 -17.32 2.41 -2.74
C PRO A 435 -16.11 3.37 -2.68
N GLY A 436 -15.35 3.35 -1.58
CA GLY A 436 -14.11 4.10 -1.42
C GLY A 436 -13.06 3.68 -2.44
N MET A 437 -12.77 2.37 -2.57
CA MET A 437 -11.84 1.85 -3.56
C MET A 437 -12.26 2.19 -4.99
N ILE A 438 -13.54 2.01 -5.34
CA ILE A 438 -14.08 2.38 -6.67
C ILE A 438 -13.84 3.87 -6.96
N THR A 439 -14.16 4.75 -5.99
CA THR A 439 -13.99 6.20 -6.12
C THR A 439 -12.52 6.60 -6.18
N LYS A 440 -11.65 5.94 -5.43
CA LYS A 440 -10.19 6.13 -5.42
C LYS A 440 -9.60 5.87 -6.80
N TYR A 441 -9.87 4.70 -7.37
CA TYR A 441 -9.37 4.33 -8.70
C TYR A 441 -10.04 5.13 -9.83
N TYR A 442 -11.29 5.55 -9.66
CA TYR A 442 -11.92 6.51 -10.57
C TYR A 442 -11.14 7.82 -10.60
N THR A 443 -10.81 8.35 -9.41
CA THR A 443 -10.14 9.66 -9.26
C THR A 443 -8.76 9.64 -9.93
N THR A 444 -7.92 8.64 -9.62
CA THR A 444 -6.55 8.56 -10.15
C THR A 444 -6.54 8.35 -11.66
N THR A 445 -7.32 7.41 -12.18
CA THR A 445 -7.35 7.13 -13.62
C THR A 445 -8.02 8.25 -14.43
N SER A 446 -9.05 8.91 -13.89
CA SER A 446 -9.62 10.11 -14.53
C SER A 446 -8.62 11.26 -14.57
N ALA A 447 -7.78 11.42 -13.54
CA ALA A 447 -6.71 12.41 -13.54
C ALA A 447 -5.65 12.09 -14.59
N LEU A 448 -5.27 10.82 -14.77
CA LEU A 448 -4.39 10.40 -15.86
C LEU A 448 -4.98 10.75 -17.25
N LYS A 449 -6.27 10.47 -17.44
CA LYS A 449 -6.98 10.80 -18.70
C LYS A 449 -6.92 12.30 -18.98
N MET A 450 -7.12 13.13 -17.97
CA MET A 450 -7.03 14.60 -18.09
C MET A 450 -5.60 15.06 -18.34
N ALA A 451 -4.60 14.49 -17.67
CA ALA A 451 -3.19 14.87 -17.82
C ALA A 451 -2.56 14.49 -19.18
N LYS A 452 -3.23 13.63 -19.95
CA LYS A 452 -2.84 13.21 -21.31
C LYS A 452 -3.42 14.09 -22.42
N GLN A 453 -4.35 14.99 -22.08
CA GLN A 453 -4.94 15.97 -23.00
C GLN A 453 -4.12 17.26 -22.95
#